data_AF-A0A383CRJ2-F1
#
_entry.id   AF-A0A383CRJ2-F1
#
_cell.length_a   1.000
_cell.length_b   1.000
_cell.length_c   1.000
_cell.angle_alpha   90.00
_cell.angle_beta   90.00
_cell.angle_gamma   90.00
#
_symmetry.space_group_name_H-M   'P 1'
#
loop_
_entity.id
_entity.type
_entity.pdbx_description
1 polymer ?
#
loop_
_entity_poly.entity_id
_entity_poly.type
_entity_poly.pdbx_seq_one_letter_code
_entity_poly.pdbx_strand_id
1 'polypeptide(L)'
;MYFLFLGGVIFAAYYWASDGAGVADKNTINVDEVALLEFMQYRSKSFDPQAARQRFFNFSGPARQQVIEQFVREEALYRRALDFGFEQGDYVIRRRLVQKMDFIAEGLVFDQSALRDDAIMDHYLAHLAQYTQPATISFAHVFYSASK
;
A
#
# COMPACT_ATOMS: atom_id res chain seq x y z
N MET A 1 39.03 -12.05 -30.39
CA MET A 1 39.26 -12.90 -29.20
C MET A 1 39.50 -12.12 -27.91
N TYR A 2 40.11 -10.93 -27.94
CA TYR A 2 40.33 -10.10 -26.74
C TYR A 2 39.07 -9.67 -25.99
N PHE A 3 37.95 -9.46 -26.69
CA PHE A 3 36.68 -9.05 -26.07
C PHE A 3 36.14 -10.08 -25.06
N LEU A 4 36.28 -11.37 -25.36
CA LEU A 4 35.82 -12.46 -24.49
C LEU A 4 36.67 -12.56 -23.23
N PHE A 5 37.98 -12.33 -23.38
CA PHE A 5 38.91 -12.30 -22.25
C PHE A 5 38.66 -11.11 -21.33
N LEU A 6 38.47 -9.92 -21.92
CA LEU A 6 38.18 -8.70 -21.16
C LEU A 6 36.84 -8.80 -20.42
N GLY A 7 35.81 -9.34 -21.10
CA GLY A 7 34.51 -9.62 -20.49
C GLY A 7 34.60 -10.64 -19.35
N GLY A 8 35.37 -11.72 -19.53
CA GLY A 8 35.60 -12.71 -18.47
C GLY A 8 36.32 -12.15 -17.25
N VAL A 9 37.31 -11.28 -17.45
CA VAL A 9 38.05 -10.61 -16.37
C VAL A 9 37.14 -9.63 -15.62
N ILE A 10 36.33 -8.84 -16.32
CA ILE A 10 35.36 -7.93 -15.69
C ILE A 10 34.31 -8.72 -14.91
N PHE A 11 33.82 -9.83 -15.45
CA PHE A 11 32.84 -10.68 -14.78
C PHE A 11 33.41 -11.35 -13.53
N ALA A 12 34.66 -11.83 -13.58
CA ALA A 12 35.34 -12.40 -12.42
C ALA A 12 35.64 -11.36 -11.34
N ALA A 13 36.07 -10.15 -11.74
CA ALA A 13 36.29 -9.04 -10.83
C ALA A 13 34.98 -8.55 -10.20
N TYR A 14 33.89 -8.50 -10.99
CA TYR A 14 32.56 -8.20 -10.50
C TYR A 14 32.10 -9.25 -9.50
N TYR A 15 32.23 -10.54 -9.83
CA TYR A 15 31.84 -11.64 -8.94
C TYR A 15 32.57 -11.56 -7.60
N TRP A 16 33.89 -11.37 -7.61
CA TRP A 16 34.71 -11.23 -6.40
C TRP A 16 34.40 -9.97 -5.58
N ALA A 17 34.12 -8.84 -6.23
CA ALA A 17 33.67 -7.63 -5.55
C ALA A 17 32.22 -7.75 -5.03
N SER A 18 31.40 -8.58 -5.68
CA SER A 18 29.99 -8.83 -5.34
C SER A 18 29.77 -9.98 -4.37
N ASP A 19 30.82 -10.73 -3.98
CA ASP A 19 30.74 -11.78 -2.95
C ASP A 19 30.33 -11.19 -1.58
N GLY A 20 30.44 -9.85 -1.41
CA GLY A 20 29.84 -9.09 -0.30
C GLY A 20 28.57 -8.31 -0.66
N ALA A 21 28.12 -8.31 -1.92
CA ALA A 21 27.07 -7.45 -2.45
C ALA A 21 26.13 -8.15 -3.46
N GLY A 22 25.80 -9.43 -3.30
CA GLY A 22 25.04 -10.11 -4.35
C GLY A 22 24.35 -11.44 -4.05
N VAL A 23 24.68 -12.14 -2.97
CA VAL A 23 23.84 -13.24 -2.47
C VAL A 23 23.34 -12.77 -1.13
N ALA A 24 22.04 -12.45 -1.05
CA ALA A 24 21.38 -12.23 0.23
C ALA A 24 21.60 -13.49 1.07
N ASP A 25 22.61 -13.46 1.95
CA ASP A 25 22.79 -14.50 2.94
C ASP A 25 21.46 -14.63 3.67
N LYS A 26 20.83 -15.80 3.54
CA LYS A 26 19.48 -16.04 4.09
C LYS A 26 19.43 -15.73 5.59
N ASN A 27 20.58 -15.82 6.26
CA ASN A 27 20.72 -15.57 7.69
C ASN A 27 21.04 -14.12 8.06
N THR A 28 21.26 -13.23 7.09
CA THR A 28 21.55 -11.83 7.35
C THR A 28 20.32 -10.96 7.06
N ILE A 29 19.90 -10.16 8.05
CA ILE A 29 18.84 -9.16 7.91
C ILE A 29 19.51 -7.80 7.85
N ASN A 30 19.55 -7.19 6.67
CA ASN A 30 20.08 -5.85 6.48
C ASN A 30 19.05 -4.83 6.99
N VAL A 31 19.41 -4.12 8.07
CA VAL A 31 18.57 -3.08 8.66
C VAL A 31 18.97 -1.73 8.05
N ASP A 32 18.31 -1.39 6.95
CA ASP A 32 18.42 -0.11 6.24
C ASP A 32 17.44 0.93 6.83
N GLU A 33 17.81 2.22 6.78
CA GLU A 33 16.91 3.35 7.05
C GLU A 33 15.63 3.25 6.19
N VAL A 34 15.74 2.95 4.89
CA VAL A 34 14.58 2.84 3.98
C VAL A 34 13.64 1.73 4.45
N ALA A 35 14.19 0.55 4.77
CA ALA A 35 13.41 -0.59 5.26
C ALA A 35 12.71 -0.29 6.60
N LEU A 36 13.40 0.39 7.53
CA LEU A 36 12.82 0.81 8.81
C LEU A 36 11.70 1.84 8.62
N LEU A 37 11.89 2.82 7.72
CA LEU A 37 10.88 3.82 7.43
C LEU A 37 9.65 3.18 6.77
N GLU A 38 9.84 2.24 5.86
CA GLU A 38 8.74 1.49 5.25
C GLU A 38 7.99 0.66 6.30
N PHE A 39 8.69 -0.05 7.17
CA PHE A 39 8.10 -0.78 8.31
C PHE A 39 7.24 0.12 9.20
N MET A 40 7.77 1.30 9.56
CA MET A 40 7.03 2.28 10.37
C MET A 40 5.78 2.82 9.66
N GLN A 41 5.85 3.03 8.35
CA GLN A 41 4.71 3.49 7.54
C GLN A 41 3.59 2.44 7.54
N TYR A 42 3.90 1.17 7.27
CA TYR A 42 2.90 0.10 7.29
C TYR A 42 2.28 -0.08 8.68
N ARG A 43 3.10 -0.04 9.74
CA ARG A 43 2.62 -0.23 11.11
C ARG A 43 1.70 0.91 11.57
N SER A 44 2.01 2.15 11.17
CA SER A 44 1.21 3.33 11.49
C SER A 44 0.03 3.56 10.53
N LYS A 45 -0.06 2.79 9.43
CA LYS A 45 -1.00 3.03 8.32
C LYS A 45 -0.92 4.45 7.76
N SER A 46 0.26 5.08 7.85
CA SER A 46 0.52 6.41 7.29
C SER A 46 1.62 6.30 6.24
N PHE A 47 1.28 6.61 4.99
CA PHE A 47 2.17 6.50 3.82
C PHE A 47 2.85 7.84 3.50
N ASP A 48 3.25 8.58 4.54
CA ASP A 48 4.03 9.82 4.41
C ASP A 48 5.48 9.55 4.84
N PRO A 49 6.42 9.44 3.88
CA PRO A 49 7.83 9.17 4.16
C PRO A 49 8.50 10.27 5.01
N GLN A 50 8.10 11.53 4.83
CA GLN A 50 8.71 12.66 5.55
C GLN A 50 8.29 12.65 7.01
N ALA A 51 7.00 12.42 7.27
CA ALA A 51 6.49 12.27 8.63
C ALA A 51 7.10 11.04 9.33
N ALA A 52 7.27 9.92 8.62
CA ALA A 52 7.94 8.73 9.17
C ALA A 52 9.40 9.03 9.57
N ARG A 53 10.14 9.73 8.70
CA ARG A 53 11.53 10.12 8.94
C ARG A 53 11.66 11.01 10.18
N GLN A 54 10.88 12.07 10.25
CA GLN A 54 10.88 12.98 11.41
C GLN A 54 10.58 12.23 12.71
N ARG A 55 9.57 11.36 12.73
CA ARG A 55 9.24 10.54 13.91
C ARG A 55 10.41 9.66 14.34
N PHE A 56 11.09 9.00 13.40
CA PHE A 56 12.23 8.14 13.71
C PHE A 56 13.41 8.93 14.31
N PHE A 57 13.74 10.10 13.77
CA PHE A 57 14.80 10.95 14.33
C PHE A 57 14.44 11.55 15.70
N ASN A 58 13.15 11.80 15.94
CA ASN A 58 12.64 12.31 17.21
C ASN A 58 12.59 11.24 18.32
N PHE A 59 12.74 9.95 18.00
CA PHE A 59 12.77 8.90 19.01
C PHE A 59 14.03 8.95 19.87
N SER A 60 13.86 8.67 21.16
CA SER A 60 14.97 8.43 22.08
C SER A 60 15.74 7.16 21.67
N GLY A 61 17.00 7.05 22.09
CA GLY A 61 17.85 5.88 21.78
C GLY A 61 17.16 4.54 22.08
N PRO A 62 16.57 4.33 23.27
CA PRO A 62 15.84 3.11 23.60
C PRO A 62 14.63 2.85 22.70
N ALA A 63 13.87 3.89 22.34
CA ALA A 63 12.70 3.75 21.48
C ALA A 63 13.10 3.36 20.04
N ARG A 64 14.20 3.92 19.50
CA ARG A 64 14.74 3.49 18.20
C ARG A 64 15.16 2.03 18.22
N GLN A 65 15.85 1.61 19.27
CA GLN A 65 16.29 0.23 19.42
C GLN A 65 15.10 -0.75 19.44
N GLN A 66 14.02 -0.39 20.13
CA GLN A 66 12.80 -1.19 20.15
C GLN A 66 12.16 -1.34 18.76
N VAL A 67 12.16 -0.30 17.94
CA VAL A 67 11.66 -0.37 16.55
C VAL A 67 12.51 -1.30 15.70
N ILE A 68 13.84 -1.20 15.83
CA ILE A 68 14.78 -2.08 15.12
C ILE A 68 14.55 -3.55 15.52
N GLU A 69 14.44 -3.83 16.81
CA GLU A 69 14.19 -5.19 17.31
C GLU A 69 12.87 -5.77 16.83
N GLN A 70 11.83 -4.94 16.73
CA GLN A 70 10.53 -5.35 16.17
C GLN A 70 10.65 -5.69 14.70
N PHE A 71 11.30 -4.84 13.91
CA PHE A 71 11.53 -5.07 12.48
C PHE A 71 12.30 -6.38 12.25
N VAL A 72 13.42 -6.57 12.95
CA VAL A 72 14.26 -7.78 12.81
C VAL A 72 13.48 -9.04 13.17
N ARG A 73 12.69 -8.99 14.25
CA ARG A 73 11.87 -10.12 14.67
C ARG A 73 10.80 -10.47 13.64
N GLU A 74 10.12 -9.46 13.11
CA GLU A 74 9.07 -9.64 12.10
C GLU A 74 9.65 -10.25 10.82
N GLU A 75 10.76 -9.70 10.32
CA GLU A 75 11.44 -10.19 9.12
C GLU A 75 11.94 -11.64 9.31
N ALA A 76 12.51 -11.96 10.47
CA ALA A 76 12.96 -13.30 10.78
C ALA A 76 11.79 -14.32 10.80
N LEU A 77 10.65 -13.94 11.37
CA LEU A 77 9.45 -14.78 11.40
C LEU A 77 8.83 -14.93 10.02
N TYR A 78 8.78 -13.85 9.24
CA TYR A 78 8.26 -13.86 7.87
C TYR A 78 9.07 -14.80 6.98
N ARG A 79 10.40 -14.68 6.96
CA ARG A 79 11.28 -15.59 6.21
C ARG A 79 11.08 -17.04 6.61
N ARG A 80 10.98 -17.28 7.93
CA ARG A 80 10.75 -18.64 8.44
C ARG A 80 9.37 -19.18 8.07
N ALA A 81 8.34 -18.35 8.01
CA ALA A 81 7.01 -18.75 7.53
C ALA A 81 7.05 -19.17 6.04
N LEU A 82 7.82 -18.46 5.22
CA LEU A 82 8.04 -18.82 3.81
C LEU A 82 8.82 -20.14 3.67
N ASP A 83 9.85 -20.35 4.50
CA ASP A 83 10.60 -21.63 4.51
C ASP A 83 9.69 -22.82 4.88
N PHE A 84 8.68 -22.59 5.72
CA PHE A 84 7.65 -23.58 6.05
C PHE A 84 6.48 -23.67 5.05
N GLY A 85 6.43 -22.77 4.06
CA GLY A 85 5.36 -22.73 3.06
C GLY A 85 3.99 -22.34 3.61
N PHE A 86 3.92 -21.56 4.69
CA PHE A 86 2.64 -21.17 5.32
C PHE A 86 1.76 -20.29 4.42
N GLU A 87 2.33 -19.68 3.39
CA GLU A 87 1.62 -18.97 2.34
C GLU A 87 0.87 -19.88 1.36
N GLN A 88 1.21 -21.17 1.32
CA GLN A 88 0.68 -22.12 0.35
C GLN A 88 -0.60 -22.77 0.87
N GLY A 89 -1.66 -22.73 0.05
CA GLY A 89 -2.94 -23.36 0.39
C GLY A 89 -3.77 -22.60 1.44
N ASP A 90 -3.31 -21.44 1.94
CA ASP A 90 -4.06 -20.63 2.87
C ASP A 90 -5.06 -19.69 2.15
N TYR A 91 -6.35 -19.87 2.42
CA TYR A 91 -7.40 -19.07 1.81
C TYR A 91 -7.40 -17.60 2.28
N VAL A 92 -6.99 -17.31 3.52
CA VAL A 92 -6.92 -15.95 4.06
C VAL A 92 -5.83 -15.17 3.33
N ILE A 93 -4.66 -15.77 3.13
CA ILE A 93 -3.55 -15.17 2.36
C ILE A 93 -3.99 -14.95 0.90
N ARG A 94 -4.60 -15.96 0.26
CA ARG A 94 -5.14 -15.82 -1.10
C ARG A 94 -6.12 -14.66 -1.20
N ARG A 95 -7.07 -14.55 -0.27
CA ARG A 95 -8.07 -13.47 -0.25
C ARG A 95 -7.42 -12.10 -0.05
N ARG A 96 -6.41 -12.00 0.81
CA ARG A 96 -5.68 -10.76 1.06
C ARG A 96 -4.93 -10.27 -0.18
N LEU A 97 -4.33 -11.17 -0.95
CA LEU A 97 -3.65 -10.87 -2.22
C LEU A 97 -4.63 -10.36 -3.27
N VAL A 98 -5.80 -11.01 -3.42
CA VAL A 98 -6.87 -10.54 -4.32
C VAL A 98 -7.28 -9.11 -3.94
N GLN A 99 -7.55 -8.83 -2.67
CA GLN A 99 -7.91 -7.48 -2.23
C GLN A 99 -6.81 -6.43 -2.49
N LYS A 100 -5.53 -6.81 -2.47
CA LYS A 100 -4.43 -5.90 -2.83
C LYS A 100 -4.45 -5.59 -4.33
N MET A 101 -4.75 -6.58 -5.17
CA MET A 101 -4.88 -6.39 -6.62
C MET A 101 -6.10 -5.52 -6.96
N ASP A 102 -7.24 -5.74 -6.29
CA ASP A 102 -8.44 -4.92 -6.46
C ASP A 102 -8.13 -3.44 -6.14
N PHE A 103 -7.45 -3.18 -5.03
CA PHE A 103 -7.03 -1.82 -4.65
C PHE A 103 -6.11 -1.15 -5.69
N ILE A 104 -5.14 -1.89 -6.25
CA ILE A 104 -4.27 -1.37 -7.31
C ILE A 104 -5.10 -1.07 -8.56
N ALA A 105 -6.01 -1.96 -8.95
CA ALA A 105 -6.87 -1.74 -10.11
C ALA A 105 -7.76 -0.51 -9.92
N GLU A 106 -8.37 -0.32 -8.75
CA GLU A 106 -9.15 0.88 -8.41
C GLU A 106 -8.29 2.15 -8.48
N GLY A 107 -7.08 2.13 -7.91
CA GLY A 107 -6.18 3.28 -7.89
C GLY A 107 -5.65 3.69 -9.27
N LEU A 108 -5.48 2.74 -10.19
CA LEU A 108 -5.07 3.00 -11.57
C LEU A 108 -6.20 3.58 -12.45
N VAL A 109 -7.46 3.37 -12.06
CA VAL A 109 -8.63 3.88 -12.80
C VAL A 109 -8.94 5.35 -12.46
N PHE A 110 -8.38 5.88 -11.36
CA PHE A 110 -8.47 7.31 -11.03
C PHE A 110 -7.49 8.14 -11.86
N ASP A 111 -7.81 8.35 -13.13
CA ASP A 111 -7.24 9.45 -13.90
C ASP A 111 -7.78 10.78 -13.35
N GLN A 112 -7.04 11.39 -12.42
CA GLN A 112 -7.36 12.70 -11.86
C GLN A 112 -7.41 13.82 -12.93
N SER A 113 -6.83 13.60 -14.12
CA SER A 113 -6.90 14.59 -15.19
C SER A 113 -8.28 14.70 -15.85
N ALA A 114 -9.17 13.74 -15.61
CA ALA A 114 -10.55 13.72 -16.12
C ALA A 114 -11.55 14.53 -15.27
N LEU A 115 -11.22 14.85 -14.01
CA LEU A 115 -12.06 15.68 -13.14
C LEU A 115 -11.56 17.12 -13.14
N ARG A 116 -11.92 17.88 -14.18
CA ARG A 116 -11.77 19.33 -14.15
C ARG A 116 -13.00 19.96 -13.48
N ASP A 117 -12.79 20.97 -12.63
CA ASP A 117 -13.86 21.65 -11.90
C ASP A 117 -14.96 22.23 -12.83
N ASP A 118 -14.58 22.66 -14.04
CA ASP A 118 -15.53 23.14 -15.05
C ASP A 118 -16.40 22.03 -15.62
N ALA A 119 -15.83 20.86 -15.94
CA ALA A 119 -16.58 19.70 -16.38
C ALA A 119 -17.58 19.20 -15.31
N ILE A 120 -17.20 19.29 -14.03
CA ILE A 120 -18.09 18.98 -12.90
C ILE A 120 -19.25 19.98 -12.83
N MET A 121 -18.95 21.27 -12.94
CA MET A 121 -19.95 22.34 -12.91
C MET A 121 -20.92 22.23 -14.09
N ASP A 122 -20.41 22.00 -15.30
CA ASP A 122 -21.22 21.84 -16.51
C ASP A 122 -22.16 20.62 -16.39
N HIS A 123 -21.64 19.50 -15.89
CA HIS A 123 -22.46 18.31 -15.64
C HIS A 123 -23.54 18.57 -14.57
N TYR A 124 -23.19 19.26 -13.48
CA TYR A 124 -24.14 19.62 -12.41
C TYR A 124 -25.27 20.51 -12.94
N LEU A 125 -24.93 21.56 -13.68
CA LEU A 125 -25.92 22.48 -14.27
C LEU A 125 -26.81 21.76 -15.30
N ALA A 126 -26.25 20.85 -16.11
CA ALA A 126 -27.01 20.06 -17.07
C ALA A 126 -28.01 19.08 -16.44
N HIS A 127 -27.77 18.65 -15.19
CA HIS A 127 -28.58 17.64 -14.49
C HIS A 127 -29.29 18.17 -13.24
N LEU A 128 -29.44 19.49 -13.11
CA LEU A 128 -29.93 20.16 -11.90
C LEU A 128 -31.29 19.60 -11.42
N ALA A 129 -32.18 19.23 -12.35
CA ALA A 129 -33.48 18.62 -12.04
C ALA A 129 -33.40 17.24 -11.33
N GLN A 130 -32.29 16.52 -11.47
CA GLN A 130 -32.06 15.23 -10.77
C GLN A 130 -31.56 15.43 -9.34
N TYR A 131 -31.09 16.64 -9.01
CA TYR A 131 -30.57 17.01 -7.71
C TYR A 131 -31.54 17.85 -6.89
N THR A 132 -32.75 18.11 -7.38
CA THR A 132 -33.81 18.80 -6.64
C THR A 132 -34.68 17.81 -5.87
N GLN A 133 -34.89 18.05 -4.57
CA GLN A 133 -35.90 17.31 -3.80
C GLN A 133 -37.31 17.80 -4.16
N PRO A 134 -38.28 16.90 -4.39
CA PRO A 134 -39.66 17.29 -4.67
C PRO A 134 -40.31 17.92 -3.44
N ALA A 135 -41.20 18.89 -3.67
CA ALA A 135 -42.01 19.46 -2.61
C ALA A 135 -42.86 18.37 -1.95
N THR A 136 -42.75 18.25 -0.62
CA THR A 136 -43.54 17.29 0.16
C THR A 136 -44.72 18.02 0.80
N ILE A 137 -45.93 17.47 0.65
CA ILE A 137 -47.14 18.01 1.28
C ILE A 137 -47.73 16.94 2.20
N SER A 138 -48.04 17.34 3.43
CA SER A 138 -48.78 16.52 4.39
C SER A 138 -50.23 17.00 4.44
N PHE A 139 -51.19 16.10 4.29
CA PHE A 139 -52.61 16.42 4.43
C PHE A 139 -53.35 15.32 5.18
N ALA A 140 -54.46 15.70 5.82
CA ALA A 140 -55.37 14.78 6.50
C ALA A 140 -56.66 14.68 5.68
N HIS A 141 -57.07 13.45 5.35
CA HIS A 141 -58.34 13.17 4.68
C HIS A 141 -59.30 12.51 5.66
N VAL A 142 -60.47 13.10 5.83
CA VAL A 142 -61.58 12.48 6.56
C VAL A 142 -62.52 11.87 5.52
N PHE A 143 -62.53 10.54 5.43
CA PHE A 143 -63.45 9.81 4.57
C PHE A 143 -64.84 9.75 5.20
N TYR A 144 -65.87 10.13 4.44
CA TYR A 144 -67.27 10.03 4.85
C TYR A 144 -68.02 9.11 3.87
N SER A 145 -68.56 8.00 4.38
CA SER A 145 -69.45 7.12 3.59
C SER A 145 -70.90 7.48 3.88
N ALA A 146 -71.66 7.83 2.84
CA ALA A 146 -73.09 8.12 2.92
C ALA A 146 -73.95 6.86 2.69
N SER A 147 -73.57 5.72 3.31
CA SER A 147 -74.37 4.49 3.29
C SER A 147 -74.73 4.07 4.72
N LYS A 148 -76.02 3.85 4.96
CA LYS A 148 -76.56 3.24 6.18
C LYS A 148 -76.71 1.74 5.99
#